data_AF-A0A7Y9S0E1-F1
#
_entry.id   AF-A0A7Y9S0E1-F1
#
_cell.length_a   1.000
_cell.length_b   1.000
_cell.length_c   1.000
_cell.angle_alpha   90.00
_cell.angle_beta   90.00
_cell.angle_gamma   90.00
#
_symmetry.space_group_name_H-M   'P 1'
#
loop_
_entity.id
_entity.type
_entity.pdbx_description
1 polymer ?
#
loop_
_entity_poly.entity_id
_entity_poly.type
_entity_poly.pdbx_seq_one_letter_code
_entity_poly.pdbx_strand_id
1 'polypeptide(L)'
;MSTTEPNPGSATSRYLVLGALLLSGLLAGWAIIRAVNTDMYATPRMWTIGLTGFALVVTVCALILWSTLADPRRALTIWHGIAASFLGVGAGTLLGNLGEDNSKALWFGVGMIVAAALLLLLGLSGGSKARRKVNLVGDLKSTGVRTTAVVLNRGYLEFGESTQVNTPVTFEFSDEQGHKHRVEKRLLILPADPIEEGQETELWYDPADPEDWDRIVVQLQQEHPAP
;
A
#
# COMPACT_ATOMS: atom_id res chain seq x y z
N MET A 1 7.92 -16.09 27.90
CA MET A 1 7.05 -16.52 26.78
C MET A 1 7.41 -15.63 25.61
N SER A 2 8.23 -16.12 24.68
CA SER A 2 8.75 -15.32 23.56
C SER A 2 7.66 -15.21 22.50
N THR A 3 7.05 -14.04 22.38
CA THR A 3 6.20 -13.69 21.25
C THR A 3 7.11 -13.46 20.05
N THR A 4 7.39 -14.50 19.28
CA THR A 4 7.89 -14.35 17.92
C THR A 4 6.82 -13.60 17.13
N GLU A 5 7.00 -12.28 16.98
CA GLU A 5 6.27 -11.54 15.97
C GLU A 5 6.45 -12.26 14.62
N PRO A 6 5.36 -12.52 13.87
CA PRO A 6 5.46 -13.10 12.54
C PRO A 6 6.30 -12.16 11.68
N ASN A 7 7.52 -12.59 11.37
CA ASN A 7 8.48 -11.82 10.59
C ASN A 7 7.80 -11.36 9.29
N PRO A 8 7.55 -10.06 9.08
CA PRO A 8 6.77 -9.56 7.97
C PRO A 8 7.52 -9.75 6.66
N GLY A 9 7.34 -10.95 6.06
CA GLY A 9 7.79 -11.38 4.74
C GLY A 9 9.20 -10.95 4.37
N SER A 10 10.18 -11.85 4.55
CA SER A 10 11.53 -11.66 4.01
C SER A 10 11.49 -11.26 2.53
N ALA A 11 12.52 -10.53 2.06
CA ALA A 11 12.60 -10.11 0.66
C ALA A 11 12.37 -11.28 -0.31
N THR A 12 12.89 -12.46 0.04
CA THR A 12 12.68 -13.74 -0.66
C THR A 12 11.21 -14.08 -0.86
N SER A 13 10.37 -13.97 0.18
CA SER A 13 8.92 -14.25 0.07
C SER A 13 8.24 -13.34 -0.95
N ARG A 14 8.63 -12.07 -0.99
CA ARG A 14 8.05 -11.07 -1.91
C ARG A 14 8.40 -11.38 -3.36
N TYR A 15 9.66 -11.73 -3.64
CA TYR A 15 10.08 -12.13 -4.99
C TYR A 15 9.42 -13.44 -5.44
N LEU A 16 9.22 -14.39 -4.52
CA LEU A 16 8.51 -15.64 -4.83
C LEU A 16 7.05 -15.36 -5.22
N VAL A 17 6.34 -14.49 -4.49
CA VAL A 17 4.95 -14.14 -4.81
C VAL A 17 4.85 -13.40 -6.13
N LEU A 18 5.74 -12.44 -6.41
CA LEU A 18 5.78 -11.76 -7.71
C LEU A 18 6.11 -12.72 -8.86
N GLY A 19 7.07 -13.63 -8.64
CA GLY A 19 7.41 -14.68 -9.59
C GLY A 19 6.22 -15.61 -9.86
N ALA A 20 5.47 -15.97 -8.82
CA ALA A 20 4.26 -16.78 -8.94
C ALA A 20 3.17 -16.06 -9.76
N LEU A 21 2.93 -14.77 -9.50
CA LEU A 21 1.96 -13.95 -10.26
C LEU A 21 2.33 -13.83 -11.73
N LEU A 22 3.62 -13.60 -12.01
CA LEU A 22 4.13 -13.49 -13.37
C LEU A 22 4.03 -14.83 -14.10
N LEU A 23 4.42 -15.92 -13.45
CA LEU A 23 4.39 -17.27 -14.04
C LEU A 23 2.95 -17.76 -14.25
N SER A 24 2.06 -17.54 -13.29
CA SER A 24 0.65 -17.92 -13.42
C SER A 24 -0.03 -17.11 -14.52
N GLY A 25 0.24 -15.80 -14.60
CA GLY A 25 -0.23 -14.95 -15.70
C GLY A 25 0.28 -15.46 -17.05
N LEU A 26 1.57 -15.79 -17.15
CA LEU A 26 2.19 -16.29 -18.37
C LEU A 26 1.57 -17.61 -18.83
N LEU A 27 1.38 -18.56 -17.91
CA LEU A 27 0.72 -19.82 -18.20
C LEU A 27 -0.74 -19.63 -18.61
N ALA A 28 -1.47 -18.74 -17.96
CA ALA A 28 -2.86 -18.41 -18.32
C ALA A 28 -2.95 -17.81 -19.73
N GLY A 29 -2.15 -16.78 -20.03
CA GLY A 29 -2.15 -16.14 -21.35
C GLY A 29 -1.80 -17.11 -22.47
N TRP A 30 -0.78 -17.95 -22.26
CA TRP A 30 -0.38 -18.97 -23.22
C TRP A 30 -1.49 -20.02 -23.43
N ALA A 31 -2.08 -20.51 -22.35
CA ALA A 31 -3.12 -21.54 -22.39
C ALA A 31 -4.41 -21.04 -23.06
N ILE A 32 -4.80 -19.78 -22.83
CA ILE A 32 -5.96 -19.15 -23.48
C ILE A 32 -5.79 -19.13 -24.99
N ILE A 33 -4.64 -18.67 -25.49
CA ILE A 33 -4.39 -18.60 -26.93
C ILE A 33 -4.37 -20.00 -27.54
N ARG A 34 -3.69 -20.96 -26.90
CA ARG A 34 -3.72 -22.36 -27.37
C ARG A 34 -5.12 -22.97 -27.36
N ALA A 35 -5.96 -22.67 -26.37
CA ALA A 35 -7.33 -23.16 -26.29
C ALA A 35 -8.23 -22.58 -27.40
N VAL A 36 -7.99 -21.33 -27.81
CA VAL A 36 -8.75 -20.66 -28.87
C VAL A 36 -8.37 -21.23 -30.25
N ASN A 37 -7.10 -21.57 -30.45
CA ASN A 37 -6.57 -22.01 -31.74
C ASN A 37 -6.65 -23.54 -31.95
N THR A 38 -7.05 -24.30 -30.92
CA THR A 38 -7.25 -25.76 -31.02
C THR A 38 -8.72 -26.12 -31.26
N ASP A 39 -8.96 -27.13 -32.10
CA ASP A 39 -10.31 -27.63 -32.39
C ASP A 39 -11.04 -28.07 -31.11
N MET A 40 -12.35 -27.81 -31.06
CA MET A 40 -13.17 -27.95 -29.85
C MET A 40 -13.18 -29.35 -29.25
N TYR A 41 -12.97 -30.38 -30.07
CA TYR A 41 -12.99 -31.79 -29.68
C TYR A 41 -11.60 -32.44 -29.63
N ALA A 42 -10.54 -31.67 -29.89
CA ALA A 42 -9.19 -32.19 -29.80
C ALA A 42 -8.79 -32.31 -28.31
N THR A 43 -8.27 -33.47 -27.90
CA THR A 43 -7.71 -33.75 -26.56
C THR A 43 -6.78 -32.66 -26.01
N PRO A 44 -5.94 -31.97 -26.83
CA PRO A 44 -5.11 -30.86 -26.37
C PRO A 44 -5.89 -29.69 -25.74
N ARG A 45 -7.15 -29.45 -26.13
CA ARG A 45 -7.92 -28.27 -25.68
C ARG A 45 -8.42 -28.40 -24.24
N MET A 46 -8.88 -29.57 -23.81
CA MET A 46 -9.36 -29.77 -22.43
C MET A 46 -8.26 -29.51 -21.40
N TRP A 47 -7.02 -29.93 -21.70
CA TRP A 47 -5.86 -29.66 -20.84
C TRP A 47 -5.55 -28.17 -20.75
N THR A 48 -5.63 -27.42 -21.86
CA THR A 48 -5.41 -25.96 -21.84
C THR A 48 -6.47 -25.18 -21.05
N ILE A 49 -7.74 -25.63 -21.07
CA ILE A 49 -8.80 -25.04 -20.24
C ILE A 49 -8.52 -25.31 -18.75
N GLY A 50 -8.16 -26.55 -18.40
CA GLY A 50 -7.76 -26.90 -17.04
C GLY A 50 -6.56 -26.09 -16.53
N LEU A 51 -5.54 -25.91 -17.37
CA LEU A 51 -4.36 -25.09 -17.06
C LEU A 51 -4.72 -23.62 -16.85
N THR A 52 -5.63 -23.07 -17.66
CA THR A 52 -6.13 -21.69 -17.51
C THR A 52 -6.86 -21.52 -16.17
N GLY A 53 -7.75 -22.45 -15.83
CA GLY A 53 -8.48 -22.42 -14.56
C GLY A 53 -7.54 -22.52 -13.35
N PHE A 54 -6.56 -23.43 -13.40
CA PHE A 54 -5.55 -23.56 -12.35
C PHE A 54 -4.72 -22.27 -12.20
N ALA A 55 -4.24 -21.71 -13.32
CA ALA A 55 -3.47 -20.48 -13.31
C ALA A 55 -4.26 -19.28 -12.75
N LEU A 56 -5.57 -19.21 -13.00
CA LEU A 56 -6.45 -18.20 -12.40
C LEU A 56 -6.50 -18.34 -10.87
N VAL A 57 -6.70 -19.55 -10.35
CA VAL A 57 -6.73 -19.82 -8.90
C VAL A 57 -5.41 -19.41 -8.25
N VAL A 58 -4.27 -19.81 -8.84
CA VAL A 58 -2.94 -19.43 -8.36
C VAL A 58 -2.77 -17.92 -8.36
N THR A 59 -3.23 -17.23 -9.41
CA THR A 59 -3.14 -15.76 -9.51
C THR A 59 -3.96 -15.09 -8.40
N VAL A 60 -5.19 -15.54 -8.14
CA VAL A 60 -6.04 -15.00 -7.07
C VAL A 60 -5.39 -15.21 -5.70
N CYS A 61 -4.92 -16.42 -5.40
CA CYS A 61 -4.24 -16.72 -4.14
C CYS A 61 -2.98 -15.87 -3.96
N ALA A 62 -2.17 -15.72 -5.01
CA ALA A 62 -0.96 -14.91 -4.98
C ALA A 62 -1.26 -13.41 -4.84
N LEU A 63 -2.37 -12.90 -5.40
CA LEU A 63 -2.81 -11.52 -5.20
C LEU A 63 -3.28 -11.25 -3.76
N ILE A 64 -4.01 -12.20 -3.16
CA ILE A 64 -4.41 -12.12 -1.75
C ILE A 64 -3.16 -12.13 -0.86
N LEU A 65 -2.21 -13.01 -1.13
CA LEU A 65 -0.95 -13.02 -0.39
C LEU A 65 -0.16 -11.71 -0.60
N TRP A 66 -0.12 -11.19 -1.84
CA TRP A 66 0.52 -9.91 -2.14
C TRP A 66 -0.12 -8.73 -1.40
N SER A 67 -1.44 -8.70 -1.24
CA SER A 67 -2.10 -7.59 -0.52
C SER A 67 -1.68 -7.52 0.95
N THR A 68 -1.36 -8.68 1.56
CA THR A 68 -0.82 -8.73 2.93
C THR A 68 0.66 -8.34 3.03
N LEU A 69 1.41 -8.52 1.94
CA LEU A 69 2.85 -8.21 1.86
C LEU A 69 3.14 -6.80 1.32
N ALA A 70 2.16 -6.19 0.65
CA ALA A 70 2.25 -4.87 0.08
C ALA A 70 2.44 -3.85 1.20
N ASP A 71 3.64 -3.25 1.25
CA ASP A 71 3.99 -2.23 2.21
C ASP A 71 4.31 -0.92 1.45
N PRO A 72 3.39 0.07 1.51
CA PRO A 72 3.62 1.39 0.93
C PRO A 72 4.89 2.06 1.48
N ARG A 73 5.30 1.76 2.72
CA ARG A 73 6.51 2.31 3.35
C ARG A 73 7.77 1.85 2.63
N ARG A 74 7.73 0.70 1.97
CA ARG A 74 8.82 0.16 1.13
C ARG A 74 8.57 0.37 -0.36
N ALA A 75 7.67 1.28 -0.74
CA ALA A 75 7.20 1.51 -2.12
C ALA A 75 6.70 0.27 -2.87
N LEU A 76 6.34 -0.79 -2.13
CA LEU A 76 5.75 -2.00 -2.70
C LEU A 76 4.24 -1.88 -2.53
N THR A 77 3.59 -1.29 -3.52
CA THR A 77 2.15 -1.11 -3.54
C THR A 77 1.43 -2.32 -4.15
N ILE A 78 0.12 -2.43 -3.92
CA ILE A 78 -0.74 -3.46 -4.52
C ILE A 78 -0.64 -3.47 -6.06
N TRP A 79 -0.34 -2.32 -6.66
CA TRP A 79 -0.16 -2.13 -8.10
C TRP A 79 0.95 -3.00 -8.70
N HIS A 80 2.01 -3.32 -7.95
CA HIS A 80 3.08 -4.18 -8.43
C HIS A 80 2.62 -5.62 -8.67
N GLY A 81 1.75 -6.14 -7.78
CA GLY A 81 1.18 -7.47 -7.93
C GLY A 81 0.23 -7.54 -9.14
N ILE A 82 -0.64 -6.54 -9.29
CA ILE A 82 -1.56 -6.45 -10.44
C ILE A 82 -0.76 -6.30 -11.74
N ALA A 83 0.26 -5.44 -11.76
CA ALA A 83 1.12 -5.27 -12.93
C ALA A 83 1.85 -6.55 -13.31
N ALA A 84 2.37 -7.31 -12.33
CA ALA A 84 3.03 -8.59 -12.58
C ALA A 84 2.09 -9.61 -13.24
N SER A 85 0.83 -9.70 -12.78
CA SER A 85 -0.18 -10.55 -13.40
C SER A 85 -0.48 -10.14 -14.84
N PHE A 86 -0.67 -8.85 -15.10
CA PHE A 86 -0.96 -8.32 -16.44
C PHE A 86 0.22 -8.52 -17.38
N LEU A 87 1.44 -8.30 -16.90
CA LEU A 87 2.66 -8.55 -17.65
C LEU A 87 2.78 -10.03 -18.00
N GLY A 88 2.50 -10.92 -17.04
CA GLY A 88 2.45 -12.36 -17.25
C GLY A 88 1.45 -12.72 -18.34
N VAL A 89 0.18 -12.31 -18.20
CA VAL A 89 -0.88 -12.59 -19.19
C VAL A 89 -0.52 -12.06 -20.57
N GLY A 90 -0.03 -10.83 -20.67
CA GLY A 90 0.40 -10.24 -21.94
C GLY A 90 1.54 -11.02 -22.60
N ALA A 91 2.60 -11.32 -21.84
CA ALA A 91 3.74 -12.11 -22.33
C ALA A 91 3.31 -13.53 -22.74
N GLY A 92 2.49 -14.20 -21.93
CA GLY A 92 1.93 -15.51 -22.22
C GLY A 92 1.10 -15.54 -23.49
N THR A 93 0.26 -14.51 -23.69
CA THR A 93 -0.55 -14.35 -24.91
C THR A 93 0.35 -14.21 -26.14
N LEU A 94 1.38 -13.35 -26.08
CA LEU A 94 2.31 -13.16 -27.20
C LEU A 94 3.11 -14.43 -27.51
N LEU A 95 3.57 -15.15 -26.48
CA LEU A 95 4.25 -16.44 -26.63
C LEU A 95 3.33 -17.51 -27.23
N GLY A 96 2.07 -17.56 -26.79
CA GLY A 96 1.06 -18.48 -27.32
C GLY A 96 0.72 -18.19 -28.79
N ASN A 97 0.86 -16.93 -29.21
CA ASN A 97 0.63 -16.47 -30.57
C ASN A 97 1.83 -16.68 -31.52
N LEU A 98 2.97 -17.19 -31.02
CA LEU A 98 4.14 -17.44 -31.87
C LEU A 98 3.83 -18.51 -32.93
N GLY A 99 4.04 -18.16 -34.19
CA GLY A 99 3.74 -19.03 -35.33
C GLY A 99 2.27 -19.01 -35.77
N GLU A 100 1.45 -18.14 -35.19
CA GLU A 100 0.04 -17.98 -35.52
C GLU A 100 -0.25 -16.55 -35.98
N ASP A 101 -1.02 -16.40 -37.07
CA ASP A 101 -1.32 -15.09 -37.67
C ASP A 101 -2.60 -14.47 -37.06
N ASN A 102 -2.73 -14.53 -35.73
CA ASN A 102 -3.88 -14.01 -35.01
C ASN A 102 -3.60 -12.58 -34.51
N SER A 103 -3.95 -11.60 -35.34
CA SER A 103 -3.77 -10.17 -35.05
C SER A 103 -4.50 -9.70 -33.79
N LYS A 104 -5.63 -10.32 -33.43
CA LYS A 104 -6.38 -9.97 -32.20
C LYS A 104 -5.61 -10.36 -30.96
N ALA A 105 -5.00 -11.56 -30.95
CA ALA A 105 -4.16 -12.03 -29.85
C ALA A 105 -2.93 -11.15 -29.66
N LEU A 106 -2.30 -10.70 -30.76
CA LEU A 106 -1.19 -9.76 -30.72
C LEU A 106 -1.58 -8.44 -30.05
N TRP A 107 -2.66 -7.79 -30.51
CA TRP A 107 -3.11 -6.52 -29.93
C TRP A 107 -3.55 -6.65 -28.47
N PHE A 108 -4.19 -7.77 -28.10
CA PHE A 108 -4.53 -8.05 -26.71
C PHE A 108 -3.27 -8.18 -25.84
N GLY A 109 -2.28 -8.96 -26.28
CA GLY A 109 -1.02 -9.14 -25.56
C GLY A 109 -0.26 -7.83 -25.35
N VAL A 110 -0.16 -7.01 -26.41
CA VAL A 110 0.43 -5.66 -26.33
C VAL A 110 -0.35 -4.76 -25.37
N GLY A 111 -1.69 -4.77 -25.46
CA GLY A 111 -2.56 -3.99 -24.57
C GLY A 111 -2.36 -4.34 -23.09
N MET A 112 -2.21 -5.64 -22.77
CA MET A 112 -1.92 -6.09 -21.41
C MET A 112 -0.55 -5.63 -20.91
N ILE A 113 0.48 -5.64 -21.75
CA ILE A 113 1.82 -5.14 -21.39
C ILE A 113 1.79 -3.63 -21.16
N VAL A 114 1.09 -2.87 -22.01
CA VAL A 114 0.92 -1.41 -21.84
C VAL A 114 0.19 -1.11 -20.54
N ALA A 115 -0.89 -1.84 -20.25
CA ALA A 115 -1.61 -1.70 -18.98
C ALA A 115 -0.69 -2.02 -17.77
N ALA A 116 0.12 -3.08 -17.84
CA ALA A 116 1.10 -3.41 -16.81
C ALA A 116 2.10 -2.27 -16.58
N ALA A 117 2.63 -1.67 -17.65
CA ALA A 117 3.55 -0.54 -17.56
C ALA A 117 2.90 0.67 -16.87
N LEU A 118 1.65 1.01 -17.22
CA LEU A 118 0.90 2.08 -16.57
C LEU A 118 0.67 1.81 -15.08
N LEU A 119 0.35 0.57 -14.70
CA LEU A 119 0.17 0.17 -13.31
C LEU A 119 1.49 0.27 -12.52
N LEU A 120 2.63 -0.06 -13.13
CA LEU A 120 3.94 0.13 -12.51
C LEU A 120 4.23 1.62 -12.25
N LEU A 121 3.90 2.50 -13.20
CA LEU A 121 4.06 3.95 -13.01
C LEU A 121 3.16 4.48 -11.86
N LEU A 122 1.93 3.99 -11.76
CA LEU A 122 1.05 4.29 -10.62
C LEU A 122 1.64 3.76 -9.30
N GLY A 123 2.22 2.57 -9.32
CA GLY A 123 2.88 1.97 -8.16
C GLY A 123 4.06 2.81 -7.64
N LEU A 124 4.86 3.36 -8.55
CA LEU A 124 6.01 4.22 -8.24
C LEU A 124 5.58 5.55 -7.60
N SER A 125 4.56 6.20 -8.18
CA SER A 125 4.06 7.48 -7.66
C SER A 125 3.41 7.36 -6.28
N GLY A 126 2.61 6.31 -6.04
CA GLY A 126 1.96 6.07 -4.75
C GLY A 126 2.94 5.77 -3.60
N GLY A 127 3.99 4.98 -3.87
CA GLY A 127 5.02 4.64 -2.87
C GLY A 127 5.87 5.85 -2.44
N SER A 128 6.07 6.82 -3.33
CA SER A 128 6.88 8.01 -3.05
C SER A 128 6.32 8.86 -1.91
N LYS A 129 5.00 9.09 -1.88
CA LYS A 129 4.34 9.92 -0.85
C LYS A 129 4.40 9.27 0.53
N ALA A 130 4.14 7.96 0.59
CA ALA A 130 4.21 7.20 1.84
C ALA A 130 5.63 7.16 2.41
N ARG A 131 6.64 6.93 1.57
CA ARG A 131 8.06 7.01 1.96
C ARG A 131 8.45 8.40 2.44
N ARG A 132 8.03 9.44 1.72
CA ARG A 132 8.34 10.83 2.08
C ARG A 132 7.80 11.17 3.46
N LYS A 133 6.59 10.70 3.80
CA LYS A 133 6.00 10.88 5.13
C LYS A 133 6.76 10.13 6.22
N VAL A 134 7.17 8.88 5.98
CA VAL A 134 7.94 8.09 6.97
C VAL A 134 9.33 8.69 7.20
N ASN A 135 10.02 9.06 6.12
CA ASN A 135 11.32 9.72 6.21
C ASN A 135 11.19 11.06 6.91
N LEU A 136 10.18 11.87 6.58
CA LEU A 136 9.93 13.14 7.24
C LEU A 136 9.73 12.97 8.76
N VAL A 137 8.97 11.96 9.18
CA VAL A 137 8.79 11.65 10.62
C VAL A 137 10.11 11.23 11.27
N GLY A 138 10.92 10.40 10.61
CA GLY A 138 12.23 9.98 11.12
C GLY A 138 13.21 11.15 11.22
N ASP A 139 13.30 11.95 10.17
CA ASP A 139 14.16 13.13 10.07
C ASP A 139 13.77 14.13 11.17
N LEU A 140 12.49 14.51 11.28
CA LEU A 140 12.00 15.44 12.31
C LEU A 140 12.21 14.92 13.74
N LYS A 141 12.07 13.61 13.96
CA LYS A 141 12.37 13.04 15.29
C LYS A 141 13.87 13.09 15.63
N SER A 142 14.74 13.15 14.63
CA SER A 142 16.20 13.17 14.82
C SER A 142 16.81 14.58 14.80
N THR A 143 16.24 15.51 14.02
CA THR A 143 16.79 16.86 13.82
C THR A 143 15.84 17.98 14.24
N GLY A 144 14.56 17.69 14.45
CA GLY A 144 13.56 18.67 14.85
C GLY A 144 13.62 19.00 16.33
N VAL A 145 12.95 20.08 16.71
CA VAL A 145 12.82 20.51 18.11
C VAL A 145 11.61 19.83 18.72
N ARG A 146 11.81 19.19 19.87
CA ARG A 146 10.74 18.57 20.67
C ARG A 146 10.16 19.62 21.62
N THR A 147 8.86 19.79 21.59
CA THR A 147 8.11 20.70 22.48
C THR A 147 6.82 20.03 22.96
N THR A 148 6.21 20.61 23.99
CA THR A 148 4.90 20.20 24.48
C THR A 148 3.83 21.01 23.77
N ALA A 149 2.83 20.32 23.22
CA ALA A 149 1.64 20.91 22.65
C ALA A 149 0.41 20.58 23.50
N VAL A 150 -0.57 21.46 23.49
CA VAL A 150 -1.84 21.30 24.21
C VAL A 150 -2.95 21.16 23.18
N VAL A 151 -3.84 20.18 23.38
CA VAL A 151 -5.04 20.02 22.54
C VAL A 151 -6.00 21.17 22.83
N LEU A 152 -6.25 22.04 21.86
CA LEU A 152 -7.24 23.10 21.96
C LEU A 152 -8.64 22.65 21.58
N ASN A 153 -8.75 21.81 20.56
CA ASN A 153 -10.02 21.34 20.05
C ASN A 153 -9.84 19.92 19.52
N ARG A 154 -10.58 18.97 20.10
CA ARG A 154 -10.50 17.56 19.70
C ARG A 154 -11.26 17.25 18.41
N GLY A 155 -12.10 18.15 17.92
CA GLY A 155 -12.82 18.04 16.65
C GLY A 155 -14.01 17.08 16.66
N TYR A 156 -14.34 16.46 17.80
CA TYR A 156 -15.51 15.59 17.94
C TYR A 156 -16.19 15.78 19.30
N LEU A 157 -17.50 15.59 19.34
CA LEU A 157 -18.29 15.67 20.58
C LEU A 157 -18.35 14.30 21.27
N GLU A 158 -18.68 13.26 20.50
CA GLU A 158 -18.84 11.88 20.94
C GLU A 158 -18.54 10.90 19.79
N PHE A 159 -18.26 9.63 20.10
CA PHE A 159 -18.01 8.59 19.09
C PHE A 159 -19.30 8.05 18.45
N GLY A 160 -20.46 8.24 19.09
CA GLY A 160 -21.74 7.68 18.65
C GLY A 160 -21.69 6.15 18.53
N GLU A 161 -22.26 5.60 17.45
CA GLU A 161 -22.18 4.17 17.12
C GLU A 161 -20.88 3.78 16.38
N SER A 162 -19.99 4.74 16.11
CA SER A 162 -18.77 4.49 15.33
C SER A 162 -17.66 3.92 16.20
N THR A 163 -16.94 2.93 15.68
CA THR A 163 -15.76 2.35 16.35
C THR A 163 -14.49 3.20 16.18
N GLN A 164 -14.57 4.30 15.43
CA GLN A 164 -13.48 5.24 15.19
C GLN A 164 -14.00 6.58 14.65
N VAL A 165 -13.31 7.67 14.94
CA VAL A 165 -13.63 9.01 14.41
C VAL A 165 -12.41 9.60 13.73
N ASN A 166 -12.56 10.04 12.47
CA ASN A 166 -11.52 10.71 11.72
C ASN A 166 -11.82 12.21 11.64
N THR A 167 -11.15 12.99 12.49
CA THR A 167 -11.47 14.41 12.68
C THR A 167 -10.23 15.30 12.72
N PRO A 168 -10.32 16.57 12.31
CA PRO A 168 -9.28 17.56 12.59
C PRO A 168 -9.17 17.86 14.08
N VAL A 169 -7.96 17.74 14.63
CA VAL A 169 -7.62 18.11 16.00
C VAL A 169 -6.69 19.33 15.95
N THR A 170 -7.00 20.36 16.72
CA THR A 170 -6.18 21.57 16.83
C THR A 170 -5.27 21.47 18.05
N PHE A 171 -3.97 21.66 17.83
CA PHE A 171 -2.95 21.72 18.88
C PHE A 171 -2.37 23.14 18.95
N GLU A 172 -2.05 23.60 20.15
CA GLU A 172 -1.27 24.82 20.39
C GLU A 172 0.07 24.45 21.03
N PHE A 173 1.17 24.99 20.52
CA PHE A 173 2.49 24.80 21.11
C PHE A 173 3.23 26.14 21.17
N SER A 174 4.26 26.22 21.99
CA SER A 174 5.15 27.38 22.04
C SER A 174 6.52 27.02 21.46
N ASP A 175 7.07 27.90 20.64
CA ASP A 175 8.45 27.78 20.16
C ASP A 175 9.46 28.19 21.24
N GLU A 176 10.76 28.02 20.96
CA GLU A 176 11.85 28.42 21.86
C GLU A 176 11.89 29.92 22.18
N GLN A 177 11.23 30.75 21.36
CA GLN A 177 11.13 32.20 21.53
C GLN A 177 9.88 32.60 22.33
N GLY A 178 9.03 31.64 22.69
CA GLY A 178 7.78 31.85 23.42
C GLY A 178 6.60 32.27 22.54
N HIS A 179 6.72 32.22 21.21
CA HIS A 179 5.57 32.46 20.33
C HIS A 179 4.66 31.24 20.30
N LYS A 180 3.36 31.51 20.35
CA LYS A 180 2.32 30.50 20.29
C LYS A 180 1.96 30.19 18.84
N HIS A 181 2.02 28.92 18.50
CA HIS A 181 1.69 28.38 17.18
C HIS A 181 0.52 27.44 17.28
N ARG A 182 -0.33 27.41 16.25
CA ARG A 182 -1.48 26.51 16.18
C ARG A 182 -1.36 25.64 14.93
N VAL A 183 -1.61 24.36 15.11
CA VAL A 183 -1.57 23.38 14.02
C VAL A 183 -2.82 22.52 14.06
N GLU A 184 -3.43 22.32 12.90
CA GLU A 184 -4.54 21.39 12.72
C GLU A 184 -4.01 20.08 12.12
N LYS A 185 -4.27 18.96 12.79
CA LYS A 185 -3.89 17.63 12.31
C LYS A 185 -5.09 16.72 12.28
N ARG A 186 -5.28 16.07 11.14
CA ARG A 186 -6.32 15.07 10.97
C ARG A 186 -5.88 13.74 11.58
N LEU A 187 -6.59 13.31 12.62
CA LEU A 187 -6.26 12.10 13.39
C LEU A 187 -7.42 11.11 13.34
N LEU A 188 -7.06 9.83 13.36
CA LEU A 188 -8.01 8.73 13.57
C LEU A 188 -7.98 8.39 15.06
N ILE A 189 -9.09 8.65 15.74
CA ILE A 189 -9.24 8.50 17.18
C ILE A 189 -10.10 7.26 17.43
N LEU A 190 -9.68 6.45 18.39
CA LEU A 190 -10.37 5.22 18.80
C LEU A 190 -11.08 5.45 20.14
N PRO A 191 -12.25 4.83 20.38
CA PRO A 191 -12.94 4.93 21.67
C PRO A 191 -12.12 4.46 22.87
N ALA A 192 -11.18 3.54 22.64
CA ALA A 192 -10.27 3.04 23.67
C ALA A 192 -9.16 4.03 24.05
N ASP A 193 -8.94 5.07 23.23
CA ASP A 193 -7.89 6.09 23.42
C ASP A 193 -8.44 7.47 22.99
N PRO A 194 -9.42 8.01 23.74
CA PRO A 194 -10.01 9.30 23.42
C PRO A 194 -9.01 10.44 23.65
N ILE A 195 -9.11 11.50 22.86
CA ILE A 195 -8.33 12.72 23.06
C ILE A 195 -9.19 13.72 23.84
N GLU A 196 -8.61 14.33 24.86
CA GLU A 196 -9.26 15.35 25.69
C GLU A 196 -8.75 16.75 25.36
N GLU A 197 -9.63 17.75 25.46
CA GLU A 197 -9.21 19.14 25.35
C GLU A 197 -8.40 19.52 26.60
N GLY A 198 -7.31 20.26 26.40
CA GLY A 198 -6.33 20.55 27.44
C GLY A 198 -5.26 19.46 27.63
N GLN A 199 -5.38 18.31 26.96
CA GLN A 199 -4.37 17.24 27.05
C GLN A 199 -3.02 17.73 26.50
N GLU A 200 -1.96 17.50 27.27
CA GLU A 200 -0.60 17.74 26.84
C GLU A 200 -0.08 16.55 26.01
N THR A 201 0.66 16.87 24.95
CA THR A 201 1.19 15.88 24.01
C THR A 201 2.55 16.34 23.49
N GLU A 202 3.37 15.40 23.05
CA GLU A 202 4.65 15.74 22.45
C GLU A 202 4.51 16.07 20.97
N LEU A 203 5.25 17.09 20.54
CA LEU A 203 5.26 17.57 19.17
C LEU A 203 6.70 17.81 18.73
N TRP A 204 7.04 17.40 17.51
CA TRP A 204 8.27 17.75 16.83
C TRP A 204 7.96 18.70 15.69
N TYR A 205 8.69 19.80 15.62
CA TYR A 205 8.58 20.78 14.54
C TYR A 205 9.96 21.12 13.97
N ASP A 206 9.98 21.68 12.75
CA ASP A 206 11.17 22.22 12.12
C ASP A 206 11.37 23.67 12.59
N PRO A 207 12.44 24.01 13.34
CA PRO A 207 12.65 25.36 13.82
C PRO A 207 12.95 26.36 12.69
N ALA A 208 13.37 25.88 11.51
CA ALA A 208 13.58 26.75 10.35
C ALA A 208 12.25 27.17 9.70
N ASP A 209 11.17 26.41 9.91
CA ASP A 209 9.84 26.67 9.36
C ASP A 209 8.74 26.15 10.32
N PRO A 210 8.48 26.86 11.44
CA PRO A 210 7.57 26.40 12.48
C PRO A 210 6.09 26.44 12.07
N GLU A 211 5.76 27.10 10.96
CA GLU A 211 4.40 27.20 10.43
C GLU A 211 4.10 26.13 9.36
N ASP A 212 5.09 25.36 8.88
CA ASP A 212 4.85 24.28 7.92
C ASP A 212 4.14 23.10 8.59
N TRP A 213 2.82 23.10 8.48
CA TRP A 213 1.98 22.06 9.07
C TRP A 213 2.32 20.68 8.55
N ASP A 214 2.83 20.51 7.32
CA ASP A 214 3.21 19.19 6.82
C ASP A 214 4.47 18.65 7.52
N ARG A 215 5.32 19.53 8.07
CA ARG A 215 6.54 19.24 8.84
C ARG A 215 6.37 19.24 10.35
N ILE A 216 5.13 19.13 10.83
CA ILE A 216 4.84 18.96 12.25
C ILE A 216 4.42 17.52 12.51
N VAL A 217 5.04 16.87 13.49
CA VAL A 217 4.70 15.51 13.93
C VAL A 217 4.21 15.57 15.37
N VAL A 218 2.97 15.14 15.58
CA VAL A 218 2.37 15.02 16.91
C VAL A 218 2.44 13.56 17.34
N GLN A 219 2.96 13.30 18.53
CA GLN A 219 2.87 12.00 19.19
C GLN A 219 2.01 12.16 20.42
N LEU A 220 0.81 11.61 20.36
CA LEU A 220 -0.08 11.48 21.51
C LEU A 220 0.67 10.69 22.59
N GLN A 221 1.00 11.37 23.68
CA GLN A 221 1.70 10.79 24.80
C GLN A 221 0.68 10.14 25.72
N GLN A 222 0.80 8.83 25.93
CA GLN A 222 0.09 8.15 27.00
C GLN A 222 0.95 8.20 28.25
N GLU A 223 0.64 9.12 29.17
CA GLU A 223 0.93 8.92 30.59
C GLU A 223 -0.40 8.76 31.30
N HIS A 224 -0.77 7.51 31.61
CA HIS A 224 -1.70 7.26 32.71
C HIS A 224 -0.92 6.54 33.82
N PRO A 225 -0.49 7.23 34.88
CA PRO A 225 -0.14 6.55 36.12
C PRO A 225 -1.44 5.93 36.63
N ALA A 226 -1.48 4.60 36.66
CA ALA A 226 -2.59 3.90 37.28
C ALA A 226 -2.69 4.30 38.77
N PRO A 227 -3.89 4.59 39.30
CA PRO A 227 -4.12 4.60 40.74
C PRO A 227 -4.04 3.19 41.34
#